data_AF-A0A1J5D8J9-F1
#
_entry.id   AF-A0A1J5D8J9-F1
#
_cell.length_a   1.000
_cell.length_b   1.000
_cell.length_c   1.000
_cell.angle_alpha   90.00
_cell.angle_beta   90.00
_cell.angle_gamma   90.00
#
_symmetry.space_group_name_H-M   'P 1'
#
loop_
_entity.id
_entity.type
_entity.pdbx_description
1 polymer ?
#
loop_
_entity_poly.entity_id
_entity_poly.type
_entity_poly.pdbx_seq_one_letter_code
_entity_poly.pdbx_strand_id
1 'polypeptide(L)'
;MGKSEIVYLALIPLAVPETSLVGKVADIIGKDPYGTRLLLAGKVPRIVAYYDSKQMAESVTQELRDLGLLPILCTDSELCCSSEGFIAHTLELEQGYALFYDRGGQKREMKSEDVFLIIKGGRETYVVKEKTETTKKFSLSRTVLMGGIPMWRTEKKQVKGMSPTTEYFARLYTRESSEPVVEIFHTQMDYSFLKGEMASSSLANFNIVVTKLQQAFPGAIFDDNLMRASIKQPYTPSAVDDAEINCKLLYLQYLAVKP
;
A
#
# COMPACT_ATOMS: atom_id res chain seq x y z
N MET A 1 13.64 29.00 14.49
CA MET A 1 13.51 28.96 13.02
C MET A 1 12.73 27.71 12.70
N GLY A 2 11.52 27.84 12.14
CA GLY A 2 10.72 26.68 11.74
C GLY A 2 11.44 25.90 10.66
N LYS A 3 11.48 24.57 10.78
CA LYS A 3 12.04 23.70 9.76
C LYS A 3 11.18 23.88 8.50
N SER A 4 11.77 24.27 7.37
CA SER A 4 11.03 24.33 6.10
C SER A 4 10.49 22.94 5.80
N GLU A 5 9.20 22.86 5.54
CA GLU A 5 8.52 21.62 5.21
C GLU A 5 8.87 21.20 3.78
N ILE A 6 9.26 19.93 3.61
CA ILE A 6 9.57 19.38 2.29
C ILE A 6 8.25 19.22 1.52
N VAL A 7 8.26 19.64 0.25
CA VAL A 7 7.12 19.47 -0.66
C VAL A 7 7.49 18.46 -1.74
N TYR A 8 6.69 17.41 -1.83
CA TYR A 8 6.81 16.35 -2.82
C TYR A 8 5.95 16.66 -4.04
N LEU A 9 6.53 16.40 -5.21
CA LEU A 9 5.88 16.47 -6.50
C LEU A 9 5.69 15.07 -7.04
N ALA A 10 4.44 14.67 -7.27
CA ALA A 10 4.09 13.41 -7.90
C ALA A 10 3.39 13.62 -9.24
N LEU A 11 3.57 12.66 -10.15
CA LEU A 11 2.93 12.66 -11.47
C LEU A 11 2.05 11.42 -11.63
N ILE A 12 0.87 11.63 -12.19
CA ILE A 12 -0.02 10.56 -12.63
C ILE A 12 0.62 9.85 -13.83
N PRO A 13 0.66 8.51 -13.88
CA PRO A 13 1.26 7.80 -14.99
C PRO A 13 0.51 8.02 -16.30
N LEU A 14 1.26 7.95 -17.40
CA LEU A 14 0.73 8.01 -18.75
C LEU A 14 0.69 6.59 -19.33
N ALA A 15 -0.42 6.23 -19.97
CA ALA A 15 -0.59 4.92 -20.58
C ALA A 15 0.51 4.63 -21.62
N VAL A 16 0.84 5.64 -22.44
CA VAL A 16 1.95 5.61 -23.39
C VAL A 16 2.62 6.99 -23.39
N PRO A 17 3.73 7.18 -22.67
CA PRO A 17 4.40 8.48 -22.64
C PRO A 17 5.15 8.71 -23.97
N GLU A 18 4.76 9.75 -24.71
CA GLU A 18 5.44 10.17 -25.94
C GLU A 18 6.88 10.62 -25.65
N THR A 19 7.84 10.26 -26.51
CA THR A 19 9.26 10.56 -26.29
C THR A 19 9.55 12.06 -26.16
N SER A 20 8.85 12.89 -26.94
CA SER A 20 8.96 14.35 -26.88
C SER A 20 8.49 14.91 -25.54
N LEU A 21 7.38 14.39 -24.99
CA LEU A 21 6.85 14.78 -23.69
C LEU A 21 7.77 14.33 -22.55
N VAL A 22 8.28 13.09 -22.61
CA VAL A 22 9.24 12.57 -21.63
C VAL A 22 10.47 13.47 -21.54
N GLY A 23 11.02 13.90 -22.68
CA GLY A 23 12.17 14.82 -22.71
C GLY A 23 11.88 16.13 -22.00
N LYS A 24 10.75 16.78 -22.33
CA LYS A 24 10.34 18.04 -21.68
C LYS A 24 10.13 17.90 -20.18
N VAL A 25 9.48 16.82 -19.73
CA VAL A 25 9.28 16.55 -18.31
C VAL A 25 10.62 16.34 -17.61
N ALA A 26 11.52 15.58 -18.24
CA ALA A 26 12.85 15.30 -17.71
C ALA A 26 13.66 16.59 -17.51
N ASP A 27 13.61 17.52 -18.48
CA ASP A 27 14.25 18.83 -18.38
C ASP A 27 13.69 19.65 -17.22
N ILE A 28 12.37 19.69 -17.05
CA ILE A 28 11.69 20.44 -15.98
C ILE A 28 12.06 19.90 -14.59
N ILE A 29 12.08 18.58 -14.41
CA ILE A 29 12.36 17.96 -13.10
C ILE A 29 13.85 17.67 -12.87
N GLY A 30 14.72 18.05 -13.82
CA GLY A 30 16.17 17.87 -13.72
C GLY A 30 16.62 16.41 -13.71
N LYS A 31 15.95 15.54 -14.48
CA LYS A 31 16.25 14.10 -14.59
C LYS A 31 16.63 13.70 -16.00
N ASP A 32 17.17 12.49 -16.14
CA ASP A 32 17.39 11.92 -17.47
C ASP A 32 16.07 11.41 -18.08
N PRO A 33 15.93 11.40 -19.42
CA PRO A 33 14.71 10.93 -20.08
C PRO A 33 14.37 9.46 -19.80
N TYR A 34 15.36 8.60 -19.59
CA TYR A 34 15.11 7.18 -19.34
C TYR A 34 14.50 6.96 -17.95
N GLY A 35 15.09 7.54 -16.91
CA GLY A 35 14.54 7.54 -15.55
C GLY A 35 13.15 8.18 -15.51
N THR A 36 12.96 9.30 -16.20
CA THR A 36 11.66 9.98 -16.30
C THR A 36 10.60 9.09 -16.95
N ARG A 37 10.96 8.36 -18.01
CA ARG A 37 10.04 7.40 -18.64
C ARG A 37 9.58 6.32 -17.66
N LEU A 38 10.48 5.82 -16.81
CA LEU A 38 10.13 4.82 -15.79
C LEU A 38 9.22 5.40 -14.71
N LEU A 39 9.37 6.68 -14.37
CA LEU A 39 8.51 7.39 -13.42
C LEU A 39 7.11 7.68 -13.98
N LEU A 40 7.01 7.95 -15.28
CA LEU A 40 5.74 8.19 -15.97
C LEU A 40 5.00 6.90 -16.36
N ALA A 41 5.65 5.74 -16.25
CA ALA A 41 5.04 4.46 -16.57
C ALA A 41 4.31 3.85 -15.35
N GLY A 42 3.26 3.09 -15.62
CA GLY A 42 2.53 2.31 -14.62
C GLY A 42 1.08 2.77 -14.47
N LYS A 43 0.52 2.57 -13.28
CA LYS A 43 -0.90 2.86 -12.98
C LYS A 43 -1.13 3.68 -11.71
N VAL A 44 -0.09 3.88 -10.91
CA VAL A 44 -0.15 4.59 -9.63
C VAL A 44 0.77 5.81 -9.71
N PRO A 45 0.35 6.99 -9.19
CA PRO A 45 1.19 8.17 -9.21
C PRO A 45 2.53 7.92 -8.55
N ARG A 46 3.58 8.53 -9.10
CA ARG A 46 4.94 8.42 -8.56
C ARG A 46 5.47 9.77 -8.16
N ILE A 47 6.12 9.82 -7.01
CA ILE A 47 6.90 11.00 -6.60
C ILE A 47 8.09 11.10 -7.56
N VAL A 48 8.22 12.24 -8.22
CA VAL A 48 9.26 12.47 -9.24
C VAL A 48 10.32 13.47 -8.78
N ALA A 49 10.00 14.32 -7.83
CA ALA A 49 10.91 15.29 -7.23
C ALA A 49 10.42 15.71 -5.83
N TYR A 50 11.30 16.38 -5.08
CA TYR A 50 10.97 17.08 -3.84
C TYR A 50 11.66 18.43 -3.81
N TYR A 51 11.10 19.38 -3.08
CA TYR A 51 11.58 20.75 -2.99
C TYR A 51 11.49 21.27 -1.55
N ASP A 52 12.48 22.04 -1.13
CA ASP A 52 12.52 22.69 0.20
C ASP A 52 11.71 24.01 0.24
N SER A 53 11.17 24.43 -0.90
CA SER A 53 10.40 25.67 -1.06
C SER A 53 9.09 25.40 -1.78
N LYS A 54 7.98 25.75 -1.13
CA LYS A 54 6.64 25.68 -1.72
C LYS A 54 6.54 26.48 -3.02
N GLN A 55 7.12 27.68 -3.06
CA GLN A 55 7.09 28.54 -4.25
C GLN A 55 7.81 27.89 -5.44
N MET A 56 8.92 27.20 -5.19
CA MET A 56 9.65 26.47 -6.24
C MET A 56 8.83 25.28 -6.75
N ALA A 57 8.24 24.51 -5.83
CA ALA A 57 7.36 23.39 -6.17
C ALA A 57 6.15 23.84 -7.00
N GLU A 58 5.54 24.98 -6.63
CA GLU A 58 4.42 25.58 -7.36
C GLU A 58 4.81 26.04 -8.77
N SER A 59 5.97 26.67 -8.93
CA SER A 59 6.48 27.09 -10.25
C SER A 59 6.65 25.89 -11.18
N VAL A 60 7.34 24.84 -10.72
CA VAL A 60 7.55 23.61 -11.48
C VAL A 60 6.22 22.91 -11.80
N THR A 61 5.30 22.92 -10.86
CA THR A 61 3.95 22.35 -11.04
C THR A 61 3.20 23.10 -12.13
N GLN A 62 3.32 24.42 -12.21
CA GLN A 62 2.69 25.20 -13.28
C GLN A 62 3.28 24.85 -14.65
N GLU A 63 4.61 24.74 -14.76
CA GLU A 63 5.27 24.32 -16.00
C GLU A 63 4.79 22.93 -16.47
N LEU A 64 4.60 21.99 -15.55
CA LEU A 64 4.09 20.66 -15.88
C LEU A 64 2.60 20.69 -16.28
N ARG A 65 1.79 21.57 -15.68
CA ARG A 65 0.39 21.78 -16.08
C ARG A 65 0.29 22.38 -17.48
N ASP A 66 1.20 23.29 -17.83
CA ASP A 66 1.26 23.89 -19.17
C ASP A 66 1.60 22.85 -20.26
N LEU A 67 2.22 21.71 -19.87
CA LEU A 67 2.40 20.53 -20.72
C LEU A 67 1.18 19.59 -20.78
N GLY A 68 0.07 19.95 -20.13
CA GLY A 68 -1.16 19.14 -20.08
C GLY A 68 -1.11 17.99 -19.07
N LEU A 69 -0.16 18.02 -18.14
CA LEU A 69 -0.09 17.02 -17.07
C LEU A 69 -0.89 17.46 -15.84
N LEU A 70 -1.20 16.48 -14.99
CA LEU A 70 -1.88 16.69 -13.72
C LEU A 70 -0.92 16.38 -12.55
N PRO A 71 0.01 17.30 -12.23
CA PRO A 71 0.91 17.15 -11.09
C PRO A 71 0.16 17.24 -9.76
N ILE A 72 0.59 16.41 -8.82
CA ILE A 72 0.11 16.37 -7.44
C ILE A 72 1.22 16.95 -6.56
N LEU A 73 0.90 18.01 -5.82
CA LEU A 73 1.76 18.54 -4.76
C LEU A 73 1.24 18.05 -3.42
N CYS A 74 2.14 17.57 -2.58
CA CYS A 74 1.85 17.15 -1.22
C CYS A 74 3.03 17.46 -0.32
N THR A 75 2.76 17.89 0.90
CA THR A 75 3.77 18.17 1.91
C THR A 75 4.21 16.89 2.60
N ASP A 76 5.37 16.95 3.27
CA ASP A 76 5.85 15.84 4.09
C ASP A 76 4.85 15.47 5.20
N SER A 77 4.19 16.45 5.83
CA SER A 77 3.17 16.15 6.83
C SER A 77 1.95 15.44 6.24
N GLU A 78 1.45 15.88 5.08
CA GLU A 78 0.34 15.20 4.38
C GLU A 78 0.68 13.76 4.01
N LEU A 79 1.92 13.47 3.60
CA LEU A 79 2.35 12.10 3.28
C LEU A 79 2.66 11.25 4.52
N CYS A 80 3.30 11.84 5.54
CA CYS A 80 3.80 11.11 6.70
C CYS A 80 2.81 10.97 7.86
N CYS A 81 1.67 11.65 7.82
CA CYS A 81 0.64 11.43 8.84
C CYS A 81 0.24 9.95 8.87
N SER A 82 0.47 9.30 10.01
CA SER A 82 0.02 7.93 10.23
C SER A 82 -1.48 7.93 10.46
N SER A 83 -2.21 7.13 9.69
CA SER A 83 -3.62 6.86 9.97
C SER A 83 -3.74 6.12 11.31
N GLU A 84 -4.45 6.71 12.28
CA GLU A 84 -5.10 5.96 13.37
C GLU A 84 -6.48 5.47 12.89
N GLY A 85 -6.51 4.83 11.72
CA GLY A 85 -7.72 4.43 11.04
C GLY A 85 -8.54 3.42 11.84
N PHE A 86 -9.86 3.43 11.62
CA PHE A 86 -10.75 2.42 12.19
C PHE A 86 -10.52 1.09 11.47
N ILE A 87 -9.91 0.12 12.14
CA ILE A 87 -9.67 -1.22 11.59
C ILE A 87 -10.90 -2.10 11.82
N ALA A 88 -11.62 -2.42 10.75
CA ALA A 88 -12.78 -3.28 10.81
C ALA A 88 -12.37 -4.74 11.08
N HIS A 89 -13.08 -5.36 12.02
CA HIS A 89 -13.02 -6.78 12.35
C HIS A 89 -14.22 -7.55 11.81
N THR A 90 -15.39 -6.96 11.77
CA THR A 90 -16.58 -7.53 11.11
C THR A 90 -17.43 -6.40 10.54
N LEU A 91 -18.46 -6.73 9.76
CA LEU A 91 -19.38 -5.73 9.21
C LEU A 91 -20.78 -6.29 8.98
N GLU A 92 -21.73 -5.37 8.87
CA GLU A 92 -23.09 -5.60 8.42
C GLU A 92 -23.35 -4.71 7.20
N LEU A 93 -23.87 -5.30 6.13
CA LEU A 93 -24.26 -4.57 4.93
C LEU A 93 -25.77 -4.49 4.87
N GLU A 94 -26.26 -3.27 4.71
CA GLU A 94 -27.67 -2.96 4.56
C GLU A 94 -27.87 -2.12 3.30
N GLN A 95 -29.12 -1.88 2.93
CA GLN A 95 -29.40 -1.11 1.73
C GLN A 95 -28.97 0.36 1.92
N GLY A 96 -27.92 0.77 1.22
CA GLY A 96 -27.44 2.15 1.19
C GLY A 96 -26.47 2.54 2.31
N TYR A 97 -26.09 1.61 3.20
CA TYR A 97 -25.05 1.85 4.21
C TYR A 97 -24.36 0.55 4.64
N ALA A 98 -23.18 0.68 5.23
CA ALA A 98 -22.48 -0.40 5.92
C ALA A 98 -22.15 0.00 7.35
N LEU A 99 -22.25 -0.96 8.26
CA LEU A 99 -21.80 -0.84 9.64
C LEU A 99 -20.55 -1.70 9.82
N PHE A 100 -19.46 -1.06 10.20
CA PHE A 100 -18.20 -1.74 10.51
C PHE A 100 -18.02 -1.79 12.02
N TYR A 101 -17.51 -2.92 12.50
CA TYR A 101 -17.21 -3.13 13.91
C TYR A 101 -15.74 -3.48 14.07
N ASP A 102 -15.04 -2.80 14.97
CA ASP A 102 -13.65 -3.15 15.32
C ASP A 102 -13.62 -4.35 16.29
N ARG A 103 -12.42 -4.77 16.72
CA ARG A 103 -12.28 -5.86 17.71
C ARG A 103 -12.82 -5.50 19.10
N GLY A 104 -12.90 -4.22 19.43
CA GLY A 104 -13.46 -3.72 20.68
C GLY A 104 -14.99 -3.58 20.64
N GLY A 105 -15.63 -3.85 19.49
CA GLY A 105 -17.05 -3.65 19.27
C GLY A 105 -17.45 -2.19 19.03
N GLN A 106 -16.47 -1.27 18.84
CA GLN A 106 -16.78 0.08 18.40
C GLN A 106 -17.37 0.02 16.99
N LYS A 107 -18.33 0.90 16.72
CA LYS A 107 -19.10 0.93 15.48
C LYS A 107 -18.71 2.14 14.64
N ARG A 108 -18.51 1.93 13.33
CA ARG A 108 -18.38 2.97 12.32
C ARG A 108 -19.43 2.76 11.24
N GLU A 109 -20.31 3.73 11.06
CA GLU A 109 -21.28 3.74 9.96
C GLU A 109 -20.70 4.48 8.76
N MET A 110 -20.94 3.96 7.55
CA MET A 110 -20.69 4.68 6.31
C MET A 110 -21.90 4.56 5.39
N LYS A 111 -22.44 5.70 4.95
CA LYS A 111 -23.52 5.73 3.96
C LYS A 111 -22.95 5.70 2.56
N SER A 112 -23.73 5.19 1.61
CA SER A 112 -23.30 5.08 0.22
C SER A 112 -22.95 6.42 -0.44
N GLU A 113 -23.55 7.52 0.01
CA GLU A 113 -23.27 8.87 -0.51
C GLU A 113 -21.95 9.46 0.02
N ASP A 114 -21.51 8.99 1.19
CA ASP A 114 -20.29 9.48 1.85
C ASP A 114 -19.03 8.76 1.31
N VAL A 115 -19.18 7.50 0.90
CA VAL A 115 -18.06 6.69 0.38
C VAL A 115 -17.70 7.19 -1.01
N PHE A 116 -16.53 7.80 -1.10
CA PHE A 116 -16.00 8.38 -2.33
C PHE A 116 -15.08 7.41 -3.07
N LEU A 117 -14.20 6.72 -2.36
CA LEU A 117 -13.15 5.91 -2.95
C LEU A 117 -12.90 4.66 -2.10
N ILE A 118 -12.79 3.52 -2.78
CA ILE A 118 -12.41 2.22 -2.22
C ILE A 118 -11.10 1.80 -2.89
N ILE A 119 -10.01 1.78 -2.12
CA ILE A 119 -8.70 1.32 -2.60
C ILE A 119 -8.46 -0.09 -2.10
N LYS A 120 -8.16 -1.02 -2.99
CA LYS A 120 -7.72 -2.39 -2.68
C LYS A 120 -6.25 -2.55 -3.01
N GLY A 121 -5.47 -3.05 -2.06
CA GLY A 121 -4.03 -3.19 -2.24
C GLY A 121 -3.41 -4.38 -1.52
N GLY A 122 -2.13 -4.60 -1.80
CA GLY A 122 -1.26 -5.51 -1.06
C GLY A 122 -0.02 -4.78 -0.56
N ARG A 123 0.40 -5.07 0.67
CA ARG A 123 1.69 -4.63 1.23
C ARG A 123 2.56 -5.83 1.56
N GLU A 124 3.85 -5.74 1.28
CA GLU A 124 4.80 -6.75 1.71
C GLU A 124 5.13 -6.56 3.19
N THR A 125 4.85 -7.60 3.97
CA THR A 125 5.24 -7.70 5.37
C THR A 125 6.35 -8.74 5.49
N TYR A 126 7.28 -8.52 6.41
CA TYR A 126 8.34 -9.49 6.69
C TYR A 126 8.03 -10.23 7.98
N VAL A 127 7.56 -11.46 7.86
CA VAL A 127 7.47 -12.33 9.03
C VAL A 127 8.84 -12.95 9.27
N VAL A 128 9.42 -12.61 10.42
CA VAL A 128 10.60 -13.28 10.94
C VAL A 128 10.16 -14.65 11.44
N LYS A 129 10.46 -15.71 10.68
CA LYS A 129 10.25 -17.08 11.14
C LYS A 129 11.57 -17.62 11.68
N GLU A 130 11.60 -17.87 12.98
CA GLU A 130 12.69 -18.62 13.59
C GLU A 130 12.48 -20.11 13.31
N LYS A 131 13.28 -20.67 12.38
CA LYS A 131 13.24 -22.10 12.08
C LYS A 131 14.42 -22.77 12.78
N THR A 132 14.16 -23.75 13.63
CA THR A 132 15.22 -24.60 14.17
C THR A 132 15.51 -25.72 13.16
N GLU A 133 16.60 -25.61 12.42
CA GLU A 133 17.09 -26.68 11.57
C GLU A 133 17.88 -27.68 12.40
N THR A 134 17.52 -28.96 12.29
CA THR A 134 18.20 -30.05 12.99
C THR A 134 19.00 -30.83 11.97
N THR A 135 20.33 -30.74 12.02
CA THR A 135 21.22 -31.46 11.11
C THR A 135 21.99 -32.53 11.87
N LYS A 136 21.98 -33.77 11.37
CA LYS A 136 22.82 -34.84 11.91
C LYS A 136 24.16 -34.84 11.19
N LYS A 137 25.23 -34.50 11.89
CA LYS A 137 26.61 -34.57 11.38
C LYS A 137 27.32 -35.78 11.94
N PHE A 138 28.11 -36.44 11.12
CA PHE A 138 28.94 -37.56 11.58
C PHE A 138 30.00 -37.06 12.57
N SER A 139 30.15 -37.73 13.72
CA SER A 139 31.11 -37.38 14.76
C SER A 139 32.19 -38.44 14.87
N LEU A 140 33.28 -38.21 14.14
CA LEU A 140 34.43 -39.12 14.09
C LEU A 140 35.04 -39.35 15.48
N SER A 141 35.11 -38.31 16.31
CA SER A 141 35.61 -38.41 17.69
C SER A 141 34.76 -39.31 18.60
N ARG A 142 33.42 -39.27 18.48
CA ARG A 142 32.54 -40.18 19.22
C ARG A 142 32.61 -41.61 18.69
N THR A 143 32.76 -41.76 17.38
CA THR A 143 32.93 -43.06 16.72
C THR A 143 34.19 -43.79 17.22
N VAL A 144 35.30 -43.08 17.36
CA VAL A 144 36.56 -43.66 17.88
C VAL A 144 36.43 -44.07 19.35
N LEU A 145 35.80 -43.23 20.18
CA LEU A 145 35.56 -43.55 21.61
C LEU A 145 34.64 -44.77 21.82
N MET A 146 33.75 -45.05 20.87
CA MET A 146 32.80 -46.18 20.93
C MET A 146 33.28 -47.40 20.14
N GLY A 147 34.59 -47.55 19.92
CA GLY A 147 35.16 -48.75 19.31
C GLY A 147 34.86 -48.92 17.82
N GLY A 148 34.70 -47.82 17.08
CA GLY A 148 34.50 -47.84 15.62
C GLY A 148 33.05 -47.85 15.16
N ILE A 149 32.08 -47.77 16.07
CA ILE A 149 30.65 -47.70 15.73
C ILE A 149 30.28 -46.28 15.26
N PRO A 150 29.76 -46.08 14.03
CA PRO A 150 29.44 -44.77 13.49
C PRO A 150 28.44 -43.98 14.36
N MET A 151 28.88 -42.86 14.94
CA MET A 151 28.02 -42.00 15.77
C MET A 151 27.68 -40.67 15.10
N TRP A 152 26.40 -40.31 15.16
CA TRP A 152 25.86 -39.06 14.64
C TRP A 152 25.68 -38.04 15.77
N ARG A 153 26.19 -36.82 15.57
CA ARG A 153 25.92 -35.67 16.43
C ARG A 153 24.74 -34.90 15.83
N THR A 154 23.72 -34.65 16.64
CA THR A 154 22.63 -33.76 16.27
C THR A 154 23.03 -32.33 16.62
N GLU A 155 23.13 -31.46 15.61
CA GLU A 155 23.26 -30.01 15.79
C GLU A 155 21.91 -29.36 15.51
N LYS A 156 21.45 -28.54 16.45
CA LYS A 156 20.31 -27.64 16.26
C LYS A 156 20.87 -26.27 15.89
N LYS A 157 20.58 -25.80 14.68
CA LYS A 157 20.90 -24.45 14.23
C LYS A 157 19.61 -23.65 14.19
N GLN A 158 19.53 -22.58 14.95
CA GLN A 158 18.47 -21.60 14.73
C GLN A 158 18.80 -20.81 13.46
N VAL A 159 17.96 -20.96 12.45
CA VAL A 159 18.02 -20.21 11.21
C VAL A 159 16.87 -19.22 11.24
N LYS A 160 17.22 -17.93 11.31
CA LYS A 160 16.27 -16.84 11.17
C LYS A 160 15.97 -16.69 9.68
N GLY A 161 14.84 -17.23 9.23
CA GLY A 161 14.36 -17.07 7.86
C GLY A 161 13.39 -15.89 7.80
N MET A 162 13.72 -14.87 6.99
CA MET A 162 12.73 -13.86 6.60
C MET A 162 12.03 -14.37 5.35
N SER A 163 10.74 -14.65 5.45
CA SER A 163 9.90 -14.92 4.28
C SER A 163 8.98 -13.72 4.05
N PRO A 164 9.00 -13.09 2.87
CA PRO A 164 8.03 -12.05 2.55
C PRO A 164 6.62 -12.67 2.55
N THR A 165 5.68 -11.99 3.19
CA THR A 165 4.25 -12.32 3.17
C THR A 165 3.48 -11.10 2.71
N THR A 166 2.60 -11.25 1.72
CA THR A 166 1.74 -10.16 1.27
C THR A 166 0.51 -10.06 2.17
N GLU A 167 0.28 -8.91 2.77
CA GLU A 167 -0.96 -8.58 3.45
C GLU A 167 -1.84 -7.76 2.53
N TYR A 168 -3.01 -8.31 2.16
CA TYR A 168 -4.02 -7.59 1.39
C TYR A 168 -4.92 -6.75 2.30
N PHE A 169 -5.29 -5.58 1.80
CA PHE A 169 -6.15 -4.62 2.48
C PHE A 169 -7.16 -3.97 1.53
N ALA A 170 -8.24 -3.44 2.09
CA ALA A 170 -9.14 -2.49 1.46
C ALA A 170 -9.32 -1.28 2.37
N ARG A 171 -9.34 -0.08 1.79
CA ARG A 171 -9.48 1.20 2.49
C ARG A 171 -10.60 2.01 1.88
N LEU A 172 -11.46 2.55 2.74
CA LEU A 172 -12.60 3.36 2.33
C LEU A 172 -12.34 4.81 2.74
N TYR A 173 -12.57 5.72 1.79
CA TYR A 173 -12.34 7.15 1.94
C TYR A 173 -13.62 7.93 1.68
N THR A 174 -13.76 9.06 2.37
CA THR A 174 -14.70 10.13 2.03
C THR A 174 -13.96 11.23 1.29
N ARG A 175 -14.65 12.22 0.73
CA ARG A 175 -13.98 13.37 0.09
C ARG A 175 -13.31 14.34 1.07
N GLU A 176 -13.64 14.22 2.35
CA GLU A 176 -13.28 15.19 3.37
C GLU A 176 -11.90 14.93 3.98
N SER A 177 -11.36 13.72 3.79
CA SER A 177 -10.14 13.25 4.45
C SER A 177 -9.30 12.38 3.53
N SER A 178 -8.00 12.68 3.47
CA SER A 178 -6.99 11.83 2.84
C SER A 178 -6.63 10.59 3.67
N GLU A 179 -7.10 10.52 4.91
CA GLU A 179 -6.98 9.35 5.78
C GLU A 179 -8.19 8.42 5.59
N PRO A 180 -7.98 7.09 5.56
CA PRO A 180 -9.08 6.14 5.42
C PRO A 180 -10.01 6.22 6.63
N VAL A 181 -11.31 6.26 6.37
CA VAL A 181 -12.33 6.22 7.44
C VAL A 181 -12.47 4.80 7.98
N VAL A 182 -12.28 3.79 7.12
CA VAL A 182 -12.28 2.36 7.48
C VAL A 182 -11.16 1.64 6.74
N GLU A 183 -10.43 0.80 7.48
CA GLU A 183 -9.44 -0.14 6.95
C GLU A 183 -9.88 -1.59 7.19
N ILE A 184 -9.74 -2.44 6.18
CA ILE A 184 -10.06 -3.87 6.23
C ILE A 184 -8.79 -4.64 5.85
N PHE A 185 -8.24 -5.42 6.78
CA PHE A 185 -7.12 -6.33 6.49
C PHE A 185 -7.63 -7.76 6.35
N HIS A 186 -7.22 -8.45 5.29
CA HIS A 186 -7.76 -9.78 4.99
C HIS A 186 -7.49 -10.83 6.09
N THR A 187 -6.44 -10.63 6.88
CA THR A 187 -6.00 -11.47 8.01
C THR A 187 -6.68 -11.12 9.33
N GLN A 188 -7.29 -9.93 9.46
CA GLN A 188 -7.82 -9.44 10.72
C GLN A 188 -9.35 -9.47 10.79
N MET A 189 -10.02 -9.74 9.67
CA MET A 189 -11.48 -9.80 9.55
C MET A 189 -12.04 -11.17 9.98
N ASP A 190 -13.13 -11.16 10.73
CA ASP A 190 -14.04 -12.29 10.92
C ASP A 190 -15.08 -12.29 9.78
N TYR A 191 -15.10 -13.37 9.02
CA TYR A 191 -15.98 -13.54 7.85
C TYR A 191 -17.28 -14.29 8.15
N SER A 192 -17.58 -14.58 9.43
CA SER A 192 -18.76 -15.35 9.82
C SER A 192 -20.08 -14.74 9.32
N PHE A 193 -20.12 -13.42 9.09
CA PHE A 193 -21.27 -12.72 8.50
C PHE A 193 -21.58 -13.15 7.06
N LEU A 194 -20.62 -13.73 6.31
CA LEU A 194 -20.84 -14.26 4.96
C LEU A 194 -21.68 -15.55 4.95
N LYS A 195 -21.80 -16.25 6.08
CA LYS A 195 -22.62 -17.47 6.24
C LYS A 195 -22.38 -18.47 5.10
N GLY A 196 -23.41 -18.80 4.32
CA GLY A 196 -23.33 -19.77 3.22
C GLY A 196 -22.50 -19.33 2.01
N GLU A 197 -22.13 -18.06 1.91
CA GLU A 197 -21.23 -17.54 0.87
C GLU A 197 -19.75 -17.62 1.28
N MET A 198 -19.44 -18.04 2.52
CA MET A 198 -18.09 -18.11 3.00
C MET A 198 -17.28 -19.18 2.24
N ALA A 199 -16.19 -18.74 1.61
CA ALA A 199 -15.21 -19.56 0.93
C ALA A 199 -14.18 -20.15 1.92
N SER A 200 -13.40 -21.12 1.43
CA SER A 200 -12.42 -21.87 2.21
C SER A 200 -11.14 -21.10 2.56
N SER A 201 -10.88 -19.95 1.93
CA SER A 201 -9.69 -19.14 2.20
C SER A 201 -10.06 -17.71 2.59
N SER A 202 -9.28 -17.12 3.50
CA SER A 202 -9.46 -15.73 3.94
C SER A 202 -9.34 -14.74 2.79
N LEU A 203 -8.44 -14.98 1.83
CA LEU A 203 -8.31 -14.13 0.64
C LEU A 203 -9.54 -14.21 -0.27
N ALA A 204 -10.13 -15.40 -0.46
CA ALA A 204 -11.38 -15.53 -1.21
C ALA A 204 -12.53 -14.80 -0.50
N ASN A 205 -12.64 -14.95 0.83
CA ASN A 205 -13.62 -14.23 1.63
C ASN A 205 -13.43 -12.70 1.54
N PHE A 206 -12.19 -12.23 1.63
CA PHE A 206 -11.86 -10.82 1.44
C PHE A 206 -12.32 -10.28 0.08
N ASN A 207 -12.10 -11.04 -1.00
CA ASN A 207 -12.58 -10.65 -2.33
C ASN A 207 -14.12 -10.59 -2.42
N ILE A 208 -14.82 -11.51 -1.74
CA ILE A 208 -16.29 -11.48 -1.64
C ILE A 208 -16.73 -10.20 -0.90
N VAL A 209 -16.08 -9.87 0.22
CA VAL A 209 -16.36 -8.65 0.99
C VAL A 209 -16.16 -7.39 0.14
N VAL A 210 -15.02 -7.27 -0.55
CA VAL A 210 -14.75 -6.11 -1.43
C VAL A 210 -15.80 -6.01 -2.55
N THR A 211 -16.23 -7.14 -3.11
CA THR A 211 -17.29 -7.15 -4.14
C THR A 211 -18.62 -6.66 -3.57
N LYS A 212 -19.00 -7.14 -2.38
CA LYS A 212 -20.23 -6.67 -1.71
C LYS A 212 -20.16 -5.19 -1.32
N LEU A 213 -18.99 -4.67 -0.94
CA LEU A 213 -18.79 -3.24 -0.67
C LEU A 213 -18.96 -2.39 -1.94
N GLN A 214 -18.44 -2.81 -3.08
CA GLN A 214 -18.69 -2.14 -4.37
C GLN A 214 -20.17 -2.11 -4.73
N GLN A 215 -20.90 -3.20 -4.44
CA GLN A 215 -22.35 -3.27 -4.66
C GLN A 215 -23.14 -2.38 -3.69
N ALA A 216 -22.71 -2.31 -2.43
CA ALA A 216 -23.33 -1.45 -1.41
C ALA A 216 -23.07 0.04 -1.66
N PHE A 217 -21.93 0.37 -2.30
CA PHE A 217 -21.47 1.72 -2.57
C PHE A 217 -21.25 1.97 -4.07
N PRO A 218 -22.31 1.91 -4.90
CA PRO A 218 -22.17 1.99 -6.36
C PRO A 218 -21.67 3.34 -6.87
N GLY A 219 -21.77 4.40 -6.06
CA GLY A 219 -21.21 5.72 -6.38
C GLY A 219 -19.72 5.89 -6.06
N ALA A 220 -19.13 4.94 -5.33
CA ALA A 220 -17.73 5.01 -4.95
C ALA A 220 -16.83 4.58 -6.13
N ILE A 221 -15.72 5.29 -6.30
CA ILE A 221 -14.65 4.88 -7.22
C ILE A 221 -13.96 3.64 -6.62
N PHE A 222 -13.75 2.61 -7.41
CA PHE A 222 -12.97 1.44 -7.01
C PHE A 222 -11.63 1.41 -7.73
N ASP A 223 -10.53 1.35 -6.98
CA ASP A 223 -9.16 1.23 -7.49
C ASP A 223 -8.47 0.01 -6.87
N ASP A 224 -7.94 -0.88 -7.72
CA ASP A 224 -7.16 -2.06 -7.30
C ASP A 224 -5.72 -2.05 -7.85
N ASN A 225 -5.22 -0.89 -8.27
CA ASN A 225 -3.90 -0.75 -8.88
C ASN A 225 -2.75 -1.11 -7.91
N LEU A 226 -3.02 -1.07 -6.59
CA LEU A 226 -2.10 -1.52 -5.54
C LEU A 226 -2.08 -3.03 -5.29
N MET A 227 -2.84 -3.83 -6.04
CA MET A 227 -2.80 -5.29 -5.94
C MET A 227 -1.55 -5.92 -6.55
N ARG A 228 -0.83 -5.18 -7.40
CA ARG A 228 0.44 -5.64 -8.01
C ARG A 228 1.59 -5.42 -7.03
N ALA A 229 2.68 -6.18 -7.20
CA ALA A 229 3.86 -6.16 -6.32
C ALA A 229 4.23 -4.73 -5.83
N SER A 230 4.67 -4.63 -4.57
CA SER A 230 4.92 -3.37 -3.84
C SER A 230 5.51 -2.28 -4.74
N ILE A 231 4.71 -1.26 -5.02
CA ILE A 231 5.11 -0.12 -5.84
C ILE A 231 5.99 0.77 -4.96
N LYS A 232 7.31 0.60 -5.10
CA LYS A 232 8.27 1.43 -4.38
C LYS A 232 8.26 2.86 -4.91
N GLN A 233 8.15 3.80 -4.00
CA GLN A 233 8.25 5.22 -4.29
C GLN A 233 9.74 5.63 -4.20
N PRO A 234 10.29 6.31 -5.21
CA PRO A 234 11.73 6.56 -5.31
C PRO A 234 12.27 7.58 -4.31
N TYR A 235 11.38 8.38 -3.70
CA TYR A 235 11.71 9.51 -2.83
C TYR A 235 10.99 9.43 -1.47
N THR A 236 10.68 8.22 -1.01
CA THR A 236 9.96 8.07 0.27
C THR A 236 10.76 8.60 1.45
N PRO A 237 10.09 9.30 2.39
CA PRO A 237 10.57 9.41 3.75
C PRO A 237 10.84 8.00 4.30
N SER A 238 12.03 7.78 4.87
CA SER A 238 12.52 6.44 5.26
C SER A 238 11.71 5.74 6.37
N ALA A 239 10.65 6.37 6.88
CA ALA A 239 9.83 5.90 7.99
C ALA A 239 8.40 5.49 7.59
N VAL A 240 7.96 5.74 6.35
CA VAL A 240 6.57 5.51 5.92
C VAL A 240 6.48 4.33 4.96
N ASP A 241 5.47 3.49 5.15
CA ASP A 241 5.15 2.37 4.25
C ASP A 241 4.81 2.90 2.84
N ASP A 242 5.44 2.33 1.80
CA ASP A 242 5.15 2.66 0.40
C ASP A 242 3.65 2.53 0.10
N ALA A 243 2.97 1.53 0.70
CA ALA A 243 1.54 1.35 0.50
C ALA A 243 0.71 2.53 1.02
N GLU A 244 1.15 3.17 2.12
CA GLU A 244 0.49 4.34 2.70
C GLU A 244 0.59 5.54 1.75
N ILE A 245 1.81 5.84 1.30
CA ILE A 245 2.07 6.93 0.35
C ILE A 245 1.30 6.70 -0.94
N ASN A 246 1.31 5.47 -1.46
CA ASN A 246 0.57 5.12 -2.67
C ASN A 246 -0.94 5.33 -2.51
N CYS A 247 -1.53 4.96 -1.38
CA CYS A 247 -2.95 5.21 -1.11
C CYS A 247 -3.26 6.71 -1.10
N LYS A 248 -2.43 7.52 -0.44
CA LYS A 248 -2.61 8.98 -0.38
C LYS A 248 -2.48 9.64 -1.75
N LEU A 249 -1.52 9.21 -2.55
CA LEU A 249 -1.34 9.70 -3.91
C LEU A 249 -2.53 9.33 -4.82
N LEU A 250 -3.07 8.11 -4.70
CA LEU A 250 -4.29 7.72 -5.41
C LEU A 250 -5.50 8.53 -4.95
N TYR A 251 -5.65 8.74 -3.64
CA TYR A 251 -6.70 9.60 -3.09
C TYR A 251 -6.63 11.01 -3.70
N LEU A 252 -5.44 11.64 -3.70
CA LEU A 252 -5.23 12.98 -4.25
C LEU A 252 -5.48 13.02 -5.77
N GLN A 253 -5.07 11.98 -6.51
CA GLN A 253 -5.38 11.84 -7.93
C GLN A 253 -6.89 11.87 -8.17
N TYR A 254 -7.66 11.02 -7.48
CA TYR A 254 -9.10 10.94 -7.67
C TYR A 254 -9.83 12.17 -7.15
N LEU A 255 -9.30 12.85 -6.14
CA LEU A 255 -9.85 14.11 -5.65
C LEU A 255 -9.68 15.24 -6.68
N ALA A 256 -8.54 15.27 -7.38
CA ALA A 256 -8.24 16.27 -8.41
C ALA A 256 -9.06 16.06 -9.70
N VAL A 257 -9.33 14.80 -10.06
CA VAL A 257 -10.22 14.46 -11.17
C VAL A 257 -11.67 14.54 -10.67
N LYS A 258 -12.26 15.75 -10.70
CA LYS A 258 -13.69 15.95 -10.40
C LYS A 258 -14.52 14.94 -11.21
N PRO A 259 -15.38 14.11 -10.59
CA PRO A 259 -16.43 13.42 -11.33
C PRO A 259 -17.56 14.37 -11.73
#